data_AF-A0A3A5KGZ2-F1
#
_entry.id   AF-A0A3A5KGZ2-F1
#
_cell.length_a   1.000
_cell.length_b   1.000
_cell.length_c   1.000
_cell.angle_alpha   90.00
_cell.angle_beta   90.00
_cell.angle_gamma   90.00
#
_symmetry.space_group_name_H-M   'P 1'
#
loop_
_entity.id
_entity.type
_entity.pdbx_description
1 polymer ?
#
loop_
_entity_poly.entity_id
_entity_poly.type
_entity_poly.pdbx_seq_one_letter_code
_entity_poly.pdbx_strand_id
1 'polypeptide(L)'
;MTVFLAVGGPAVASELAATASKRISICHGYGCNYRTMLVLGSGDYGRFRSILHAGAGSAQTERSAISKAVRYFEQRIFRATGVRDLPQSEFGASRIRGQMDCVDESTNTHALLVYLAERKLLRFHKVEDNASRGLFFDGRYPHWTAVISDRGGTEWVVDSWYAAMGGAPDIFPLSQWKVRGVLKSGALD
;
A
#
# COMPACT_ATOMS: atom_id res chain seq x y z
N MET A 1 28.92 26.48 37.75
CA MET A 1 27.76 25.79 37.15
C MET A 1 28.09 25.51 35.69
N THR A 2 28.53 24.29 35.39
CA THR A 2 28.82 23.88 34.01
C THR A 2 27.52 23.38 33.39
N VAL A 3 26.97 24.13 32.45
CA VAL A 3 25.80 23.71 31.68
C VAL A 3 26.27 22.71 30.63
N PHE A 4 25.91 21.43 30.77
CA PHE A 4 26.08 20.45 29.71
C PHE A 4 25.00 20.71 28.65
N LEU A 5 25.39 21.36 27.55
CA LEU A 5 24.61 21.35 26.30
C LEU A 5 24.70 19.94 25.71
N ALA A 6 23.65 19.14 25.89
CA ALA A 6 23.53 17.85 25.23
C ALA A 6 23.38 18.06 23.72
N VAL A 7 24.48 17.92 22.98
CA VAL A 7 24.46 17.88 21.52
C VAL A 7 23.81 16.54 21.14
N GLY A 8 22.54 16.58 20.70
CA GLY A 8 21.80 15.40 20.26
C GLY A 8 22.55 14.72 19.10
N GLY A 9 22.97 13.47 19.31
CA GLY A 9 23.71 12.70 18.31
C GLY A 9 22.89 12.34 17.07
N PRO A 10 23.54 11.91 15.98
CA PRO A 10 22.88 11.58 14.69
C PRO A 10 21.79 10.50 14.80
N ALA A 11 21.87 9.60 15.78
CA ALA A 11 20.82 8.62 16.04
C ALA A 11 19.50 9.26 16.51
N VAL A 12 19.56 10.30 17.35
CA VAL A 12 18.38 11.01 17.86
C VAL A 12 17.72 11.80 16.72
N ALA A 13 18.50 12.43 15.85
CA ALA A 13 18.00 13.12 14.66
C ALA A 13 17.33 12.15 13.67
N SER A 14 17.88 10.94 13.49
CA SER A 14 17.30 9.90 12.63
C SER A 14 15.98 9.35 13.18
N GLU A 15 15.86 9.16 14.50
CA GLU A 15 14.61 8.73 15.14
C GLU A 15 13.53 9.82 15.06
N LEU A 16 13.93 11.10 15.24
CA LEU A 16 13.02 12.25 15.13
C LEU A 16 12.47 12.39 13.70
N ALA A 17 13.30 12.19 12.68
CA ALA A 17 12.87 12.20 11.28
C ALA A 17 11.94 11.01 10.94
N ALA A 18 12.20 9.82 11.50
CA ALA A 18 11.36 8.63 11.28
C ALA A 18 9.97 8.77 11.93
N THR A 19 9.91 9.41 13.10
CA THR A 19 8.69 9.62 13.89
C THR A 19 7.91 10.88 13.50
N ALA A 20 8.49 11.74 12.66
CA ALA A 20 7.84 12.93 12.12
C ALA A 20 6.58 12.55 11.31
N SER A 21 5.54 13.35 11.48
CA SER A 21 4.27 13.11 10.79
C SER A 21 4.43 13.20 9.27
N LYS A 22 3.86 12.26 8.52
CA LYS A 22 3.78 12.30 7.06
C LYS A 22 2.36 12.57 6.62
N ARG A 23 2.21 13.44 5.62
CA ARG A 23 0.96 13.68 4.90
C ARG A 23 0.95 12.83 3.63
N ILE A 24 -0.10 12.03 3.43
CA ILE A 24 -0.32 11.22 2.22
C ILE A 24 -1.65 11.66 1.61
N SER A 25 -1.64 11.98 0.31
CA SER A 25 -2.86 12.26 -0.43
C SER A 25 -3.49 10.94 -0.88
N ILE A 26 -4.64 10.60 -0.29
CA ILE A 26 -5.37 9.36 -0.60
C ILE A 26 -6.30 9.61 -1.78
N CYS A 27 -6.12 8.85 -2.85
CA CYS A 27 -6.99 8.82 -4.03
C CYS A 27 -8.26 8.03 -3.74
N HIS A 28 -9.40 8.52 -4.24
CA HIS A 28 -10.68 7.81 -4.26
C HIS A 28 -11.60 8.43 -5.31
N GLY A 29 -12.76 7.81 -5.54
CA GLY A 29 -13.77 8.26 -6.46
C GLY A 29 -13.56 7.82 -7.89
N TYR A 30 -12.80 6.73 -8.11
CA TYR A 30 -12.44 6.16 -9.41
C TYR A 30 -11.42 7.04 -10.15
N GLY A 31 -10.28 6.48 -10.55
CA GLY A 31 -9.23 7.21 -11.27
C GLY A 31 -8.69 8.45 -10.53
N CYS A 32 -8.68 8.44 -9.20
CA CYS A 32 -8.25 9.52 -8.32
C CYS A 32 -9.01 10.85 -8.52
N ASN A 33 -10.32 10.78 -8.80
CA ASN A 33 -11.18 11.96 -8.95
C ASN A 33 -11.25 12.82 -7.68
N TYR A 34 -11.09 12.21 -6.51
CA TYR A 34 -11.05 12.90 -5.22
C TYR A 34 -9.77 12.56 -4.47
N ARG A 35 -9.36 13.49 -3.62
CA ARG A 35 -8.19 13.36 -2.74
C ARG A 35 -8.56 13.72 -1.32
N THR A 36 -8.24 12.84 -0.39
CA THR A 36 -8.35 13.10 1.06
C THR A 36 -6.97 13.09 1.68
N MET A 37 -6.65 14.09 2.49
CA MET A 37 -5.36 14.15 3.17
C MET A 37 -5.37 13.23 4.40
N LEU A 38 -4.52 12.20 4.39
CA LEU A 38 -4.25 11.36 5.56
C LEU A 38 -2.96 11.82 6.24
N VAL A 39 -3.03 12.03 7.56
CA VAL A 39 -1.85 12.31 8.39
C VAL A 39 -1.46 11.06 9.16
N LEU A 40 -0.27 10.53 8.91
CA LEU A 40 0.36 9.48 9.69
C LEU A 40 1.30 10.11 10.73
N GLY A 41 1.04 9.88 12.02
CA GLY A 41 1.84 10.40 13.12
C GLY A 41 2.78 9.35 13.75
N SER A 42 3.38 9.71 14.88
CA SER A 42 4.31 8.84 15.62
C SER A 42 3.67 7.52 16.07
N GLY A 43 2.39 7.52 16.46
CA GLY A 43 1.65 6.31 16.81
C GLY A 43 1.52 5.33 15.63
N ASP A 44 1.31 5.85 14.42
CA ASP A 44 1.25 5.04 13.21
C ASP A 44 2.60 4.48 12.83
N TYR A 45 3.65 5.31 12.93
CA TYR A 45 5.02 4.87 12.77
C TYR A 45 5.34 3.70 13.73
N GLY A 46 5.01 3.83 15.02
CA GLY A 46 5.19 2.77 15.99
C GLY A 46 4.43 1.49 15.63
N ARG A 47 3.19 1.63 15.14
CA ARG A 47 2.38 0.49 14.69
C ARG A 47 2.99 -0.20 13.48
N PHE A 48 3.39 0.55 12.44
CA PHE A 48 4.05 -0.01 11.27
C PHE A 48 5.37 -0.68 11.63
N ARG A 49 6.21 -0.03 12.42
CA ARG A 49 7.47 -0.60 12.91
C ARG A 49 7.24 -1.93 13.62
N SER A 50 6.25 -2.01 14.52
CA SER A 50 5.91 -3.26 15.21
C SER A 50 5.46 -4.37 14.24
N ILE A 51 4.57 -4.03 13.28
CA ILE A 51 4.09 -4.99 12.27
C ILE A 51 5.26 -5.55 11.44
N LEU A 52 6.10 -4.66 10.88
CA LEU A 52 7.19 -5.05 9.99
C LEU A 52 8.32 -5.74 10.75
N HIS A 53 8.60 -5.34 11.99
CA HIS A 53 9.59 -6.03 12.83
C HIS A 53 9.20 -7.49 13.11
N ALA A 54 7.91 -7.78 13.31
CA ALA A 54 7.44 -9.15 13.50
C ALA A 54 7.59 -10.04 12.25
N GLY A 55 7.76 -9.44 11.05
CA GLY A 55 8.01 -10.13 9.79
C GLY A 55 9.46 -10.06 9.31
N ALA A 56 10.40 -9.60 10.15
CA ALA A 56 11.76 -9.28 9.73
C ALA A 56 12.70 -10.51 9.54
N GLY A 57 12.18 -11.74 9.61
CA GLY A 57 12.96 -12.98 9.56
C GLY A 57 13.26 -13.49 8.15
N SER A 58 12.41 -13.18 7.16
CA SER A 58 12.56 -13.63 5.77
C SER A 58 11.73 -12.77 4.82
N ALA A 59 12.00 -12.86 3.50
CA ALA A 59 11.16 -12.21 2.50
C ALA A 59 9.69 -12.68 2.58
N GLN A 60 9.47 -13.97 2.79
CA GLN A 60 8.13 -14.55 2.95
C GLN A 60 7.39 -13.93 4.14
N THR A 61 8.05 -13.83 5.29
CA THR A 61 7.44 -13.25 6.50
C THR A 61 7.27 -11.73 6.42
N GLU A 62 8.15 -11.05 5.69
CA GLU A 62 8.00 -9.61 5.41
C GLU A 62 6.78 -9.34 4.52
N ARG A 63 6.51 -10.17 3.50
CA ARG A 63 5.28 -10.06 2.69
C ARG A 63 4.02 -10.24 3.54
N SER A 64 4.02 -11.19 4.48
CA SER A 64 2.93 -11.35 5.44
C SER A 64 2.78 -10.12 6.36
N ALA A 65 3.87 -9.44 6.71
CA ALA A 65 3.82 -8.20 7.48
C ALA A 65 3.35 -7.00 6.64
N ILE A 66 3.73 -6.92 5.36
CA ILE A 66 3.23 -5.93 4.40
C ILE A 66 1.70 -6.07 4.27
N SER A 67 1.17 -7.29 4.14
CA SER A 67 -0.28 -7.54 4.15
C SER A 67 -0.96 -6.94 5.39
N LYS A 68 -0.40 -7.13 6.59
CA LYS A 68 -0.93 -6.54 7.83
C LYS A 68 -0.80 -5.00 7.86
N ALA A 69 0.25 -4.46 7.26
CA ALA A 69 0.46 -3.01 7.16
C ALA A 69 -0.58 -2.36 6.24
N VAL A 70 -0.85 -2.94 5.07
CA VAL A 70 -1.91 -2.50 4.14
C VAL A 70 -3.26 -2.47 4.84
N ARG A 71 -3.63 -3.55 5.53
CA ARG A 71 -4.88 -3.63 6.31
C ARG A 71 -5.02 -2.53 7.36
N TYR A 72 -3.93 -2.23 8.06
CA TYR A 72 -3.93 -1.14 9.03
C TYR A 72 -4.02 0.24 8.35
N PHE A 73 -3.36 0.41 7.21
CA PHE A 73 -3.40 1.64 6.44
C PHE A 73 -4.79 1.90 5.86
N GLU A 74 -5.46 0.89 5.34
CA GLU A 74 -6.85 0.99 4.89
C GLU A 74 -7.81 1.38 6.03
N GLN A 75 -7.57 0.92 7.26
CA GLN A 75 -8.30 1.42 8.43
C GLN A 75 -8.02 2.91 8.72
N ARG A 76 -6.80 3.39 8.43
CA ARG A 76 -6.48 4.83 8.52
C ARG A 76 -7.18 5.63 7.44
N ILE A 77 -7.23 5.11 6.22
CA ILE A 77 -7.98 5.67 5.10
C ILE A 77 -9.45 5.77 5.46
N PHE A 78 -10.08 4.69 5.94
CA PHE A 78 -11.47 4.69 6.39
C PHE A 78 -11.75 5.82 7.41
N ARG A 79 -10.87 5.98 8.40
CA ARG A 79 -11.01 7.06 9.40
C ARG A 79 -10.88 8.47 8.79
N ALA A 80 -10.15 8.62 7.70
CA ALA A 80 -9.96 9.89 7.02
C ALA A 80 -11.06 10.21 5.99
N THR A 81 -11.56 9.19 5.28
CA THR A 81 -12.59 9.33 4.23
C THR A 81 -14.01 9.24 4.79
N GLY A 82 -14.20 8.53 5.90
CA GLY A 82 -15.50 8.19 6.47
C GLY A 82 -16.23 7.08 5.73
N VAL A 83 -15.61 6.45 4.73
CA VAL A 83 -16.25 5.50 3.81
C VAL A 83 -15.46 4.21 3.76
N ARG A 84 -16.16 3.09 3.93
CA ARG A 84 -15.60 1.75 3.80
C ARG A 84 -15.73 1.34 2.33
N ASP A 85 -14.60 1.26 1.66
CA ASP A 85 -14.56 0.81 0.27
C ASP A 85 -15.08 -0.62 0.11
N LEU A 86 -15.77 -0.85 -1.02
CA LEU A 86 -16.30 -2.15 -1.43
C LEU A 86 -15.35 -2.74 -2.47
N PRO A 87 -15.09 -4.05 -2.40
CA PRO A 87 -14.17 -4.69 -3.33
C PRO A 87 -14.69 -4.62 -4.76
N GLN A 88 -13.77 -4.75 -5.72
CA GLN A 88 -14.09 -5.00 -7.12
C GLN A 88 -15.05 -3.98 -7.74
N SER A 89 -14.80 -2.69 -7.49
CA SER A 89 -15.55 -1.57 -8.08
C SER A 89 -15.90 -1.82 -9.56
N GLU A 90 -17.18 -1.64 -9.92
CA GLU A 90 -17.63 -1.80 -11.29
C GLU A 90 -17.00 -0.76 -12.23
N PHE A 91 -16.81 -1.15 -13.49
CA PHE A 91 -16.30 -0.25 -14.50
C PHE A 91 -17.20 0.98 -14.67
N GLY A 92 -16.60 2.17 -14.61
CA GLY A 92 -17.34 3.41 -14.79
C GLY A 92 -18.19 3.84 -13.58
N ALA A 93 -18.10 3.14 -12.43
CA ALA A 93 -18.67 3.56 -11.15
C ALA A 93 -17.89 4.76 -10.56
N SER A 94 -17.86 5.87 -11.30
CA SER A 94 -17.06 7.04 -11.03
C SER A 94 -17.73 8.01 -10.06
N ARG A 95 -16.91 8.82 -9.38
CA ARG A 95 -17.31 9.95 -8.53
C ARG A 95 -18.13 9.57 -7.29
N ILE A 96 -18.11 8.30 -6.87
CA ILE A 96 -18.61 7.91 -5.55
C ILE A 96 -17.52 8.22 -4.52
N ARG A 97 -17.72 9.29 -3.74
CA ARG A 97 -16.73 9.74 -2.75
C ARG A 97 -16.42 8.62 -1.76
N GLY A 98 -15.13 8.30 -1.61
CA GLY A 98 -14.61 7.30 -0.68
C GLY A 98 -14.52 5.88 -1.22
N GLN A 99 -15.23 5.54 -2.30
CA GLN A 99 -15.02 4.27 -3.02
C GLN A 99 -13.77 4.33 -3.88
N MET A 100 -13.14 3.19 -4.11
CA MET A 100 -11.85 3.08 -4.77
C MET A 100 -11.92 2.08 -5.91
N ASP A 101 -11.34 2.44 -7.05
CA ASP A 101 -11.05 1.50 -8.11
C ASP A 101 -9.63 0.94 -7.99
N CYS A 102 -9.24 0.09 -8.92
CA CYS A 102 -7.90 -0.49 -8.95
C CYS A 102 -6.79 0.57 -9.10
N VAL A 103 -7.07 1.70 -9.74
CA VAL A 103 -6.13 2.83 -9.85
C VAL A 103 -5.96 3.52 -8.49
N ASP A 104 -7.06 3.81 -7.81
CA ASP A 104 -7.07 4.38 -6.47
C ASP A 104 -6.33 3.48 -5.47
N GLU A 105 -6.69 2.20 -5.43
CA GLU A 105 -6.13 1.19 -4.54
C GLU A 105 -4.62 1.00 -4.76
N SER A 106 -4.19 0.83 -6.02
CA SER A 106 -2.77 0.67 -6.33
C SER A 106 -1.96 1.94 -6.03
N THR A 107 -2.53 3.13 -6.24
CA THR A 107 -1.87 4.41 -5.91
C THR A 107 -1.70 4.58 -4.40
N ASN A 108 -2.76 4.29 -3.63
CA ASN A 108 -2.74 4.40 -2.18
C ASN A 108 -1.77 3.39 -1.54
N THR A 109 -1.83 2.13 -2.00
CA THR A 109 -0.94 1.07 -1.52
C THR A 109 0.52 1.37 -1.87
N HIS A 110 0.81 1.87 -3.07
CA HIS A 110 2.17 2.31 -3.43
C HIS A 110 2.67 3.42 -2.50
N ALA A 111 1.85 4.43 -2.20
CA ALA A 111 2.22 5.52 -1.29
C ALA A 111 2.55 5.02 0.14
N LEU A 112 1.82 4.00 0.62
CA LEU A 112 2.16 3.32 1.87
C LEU A 112 3.53 2.63 1.77
N LEU A 113 3.76 1.85 0.70
CA LEU A 113 5.01 1.10 0.54
C LEU A 113 6.22 2.05 0.49
N VAL A 114 6.10 3.18 -0.21
CA VAL A 114 7.12 4.25 -0.20
C VAL A 114 7.33 4.80 1.20
N TYR A 115 6.26 5.09 1.95
CA TYR A 115 6.36 5.55 3.34
C TYR A 115 7.14 4.57 4.24
N LEU A 116 6.92 3.26 4.07
CA LEU A 116 7.62 2.20 4.81
C LEU A 116 9.10 2.12 4.39
N ALA A 117 9.39 2.23 3.09
CA ALA A 117 10.73 2.17 2.53
C ALA A 117 11.60 3.37 2.95
N GLU A 118 11.07 4.60 2.87
CA GLU A 118 11.75 5.83 3.34
C GLU A 118 12.19 5.73 4.81
N ARG A 119 11.42 4.97 5.61
CA ARG A 119 11.68 4.74 7.05
C ARG A 119 12.50 3.49 7.32
N LYS A 120 13.03 2.84 6.28
CA LYS A 120 13.85 1.63 6.36
C LYS A 120 13.15 0.48 7.09
N LEU A 121 11.82 0.40 6.97
CA LEU A 121 11.02 -0.66 7.59
C LEU A 121 10.96 -1.93 6.73
N LEU A 122 11.27 -1.83 5.44
CA LEU A 122 11.40 -2.97 4.52
C LEU A 122 12.87 -3.42 4.47
N ARG A 123 13.14 -4.70 4.73
CA ARG A 123 14.49 -5.31 4.81
C ARG A 123 14.79 -6.21 3.61
N PHE A 124 13.77 -6.89 3.10
CA PHE A 124 13.90 -7.88 2.03
C PHE A 124 13.39 -7.40 0.67
N HIS A 125 12.49 -6.40 0.66
CA HIS A 125 11.92 -5.87 -0.57
C HIS A 125 12.21 -4.39 -0.78
N LYS A 126 12.28 -4.00 -2.06
CA LYS A 126 12.21 -2.61 -2.52
C LYS A 126 10.85 -2.36 -3.17
N VAL A 127 10.45 -1.09 -3.21
CA VAL A 127 9.23 -0.64 -3.87
C VAL A 127 9.55 -0.40 -5.34
N GLU A 128 8.69 -0.88 -6.23
CA GLU A 128 8.79 -0.67 -7.66
C GLU A 128 7.62 0.21 -8.15
N ASP A 129 7.69 0.64 -9.40
CA ASP A 129 6.57 1.29 -10.06
C ASP A 129 5.35 0.36 -10.12
N ASN A 130 4.16 0.96 -10.13
CA ASN A 130 2.93 0.20 -10.30
C ASN A 130 2.92 -0.54 -11.63
N ALA A 131 2.42 -1.77 -11.61
CA ALA A 131 2.21 -2.56 -12.82
C ALA A 131 0.76 -2.45 -13.27
N SER A 132 0.55 -2.57 -14.58
CA SER A 132 -0.77 -2.70 -15.18
C SER A 132 -0.85 -3.93 -16.07
N ARG A 133 -2.08 -4.39 -16.30
CA ARG A 133 -2.45 -5.36 -17.34
C ARG A 133 -3.83 -4.99 -17.90
N GLY A 134 -4.20 -5.55 -19.04
CA GLY A 134 -5.43 -5.16 -19.73
C GLY A 134 -5.29 -3.83 -20.49
N LEU A 135 -6.27 -3.58 -21.36
CA LEU A 135 -6.34 -2.52 -22.38
C LEU A 135 -5.35 -2.66 -23.57
N PHE A 136 -5.90 -2.56 -24.80
CA PHE A 136 -5.28 -2.58 -26.14
C PHE A 136 -4.38 -3.77 -26.56
N PHE A 137 -3.76 -4.54 -25.66
CA PHE A 137 -2.78 -5.56 -26.03
C PHE A 137 -3.21 -7.03 -25.79
N ASP A 138 -4.13 -7.30 -24.86
CA ASP A 138 -4.54 -8.68 -24.53
C ASP A 138 -6.06 -8.87 -24.31
N GLY A 139 -6.88 -7.84 -24.58
CA GLY A 139 -8.35 -7.91 -24.50
C GLY A 139 -8.94 -8.06 -23.09
N ARG A 140 -8.13 -7.91 -22.03
CA ARG A 140 -8.58 -8.05 -20.63
C ARG A 140 -9.04 -6.72 -20.04
N TYR A 141 -9.83 -6.81 -18.97
CA TYR A 141 -10.21 -5.67 -18.14
C TYR A 141 -8.97 -4.94 -17.61
N PRO A 142 -8.87 -3.61 -17.76
CA PRO A 142 -7.73 -2.84 -17.25
C PRO A 142 -7.61 -2.99 -15.74
N HIS A 143 -6.44 -3.37 -15.27
CA HIS A 143 -6.17 -3.55 -13.84
C HIS A 143 -4.78 -3.05 -13.48
N TRP A 144 -4.66 -2.44 -12.30
CA TRP A 144 -3.41 -1.89 -11.76
C TRP A 144 -3.11 -2.47 -10.38
N THR A 145 -1.82 -2.57 -10.04
CA THR A 145 -1.39 -3.06 -8.73
C THR A 145 -0.08 -2.40 -8.30
N ALA A 146 0.11 -2.24 -6.99
CA ALA A 146 1.39 -1.85 -6.43
C ALA A 146 2.37 -3.03 -6.46
N VAL A 147 3.66 -2.74 -6.59
CA VAL A 147 4.69 -3.78 -6.78
C VAL A 147 5.83 -3.59 -5.79
N ILE A 148 6.31 -4.72 -5.27
CA ILE A 148 7.56 -4.81 -4.53
C ILE A 148 8.45 -5.87 -5.19
N SER A 149 9.77 -5.73 -5.12
CA SER A 149 10.68 -6.78 -5.59
C SER A 149 11.64 -7.21 -4.48
N ASP A 150 11.99 -8.49 -4.47
CA ASP A 150 13.01 -9.02 -3.56
C ASP A 150 14.44 -8.86 -4.11
N ARG A 151 15.44 -9.19 -3.30
CA ARG A 151 16.86 -9.11 -3.69
C ARG A 151 17.25 -10.03 -4.86
N GLY A 152 16.46 -11.06 -5.13
CA GLY A 152 16.64 -11.95 -6.27
C GLY A 152 16.02 -11.40 -7.57
N GLY A 153 15.38 -10.24 -7.51
CA GLY A 153 14.69 -9.62 -8.65
C GLY A 153 13.30 -10.18 -8.90
N THR A 154 12.76 -11.03 -8.01
CA THR A 154 11.36 -11.48 -8.16
C THR A 154 10.44 -10.34 -7.76
N GLU A 155 9.56 -9.95 -8.67
CA GLU A 155 8.51 -8.96 -8.43
C GLU A 155 7.25 -9.64 -7.86
N TRP A 156 6.64 -8.98 -6.89
CA TRP A 156 5.45 -9.41 -6.17
C TRP A 156 4.41 -8.30 -6.22
N VAL A 157 3.16 -8.67 -6.51
CA VAL A 157 2.04 -7.73 -6.42
C VAL A 157 1.68 -7.46 -4.97
N VAL A 158 1.11 -6.28 -4.71
CA VAL A 158 0.41 -5.95 -3.48
C VAL A 158 -0.92 -5.35 -3.91
N ASP A 159 -1.91 -6.21 -4.14
CA ASP A 159 -3.19 -5.88 -4.78
C ASP A 159 -4.33 -5.89 -3.75
N SER A 160 -4.75 -4.71 -3.30
CA SER A 160 -5.83 -4.56 -2.30
C SER A 160 -7.25 -4.61 -2.89
N TRP A 161 -7.41 -4.49 -4.21
CA TRP A 161 -8.71 -4.25 -4.87
C TRP A 161 -9.73 -5.40 -4.76
N TYR A 162 -9.25 -6.64 -4.59
CA TYR A 162 -10.12 -7.82 -4.53
C TYR A 162 -10.82 -8.03 -3.19
N ALA A 163 -10.26 -7.48 -2.10
CA ALA A 163 -10.81 -7.64 -0.76
C ALA A 163 -11.51 -6.36 -0.31
N ALA A 164 -12.54 -6.48 0.52
CA ALA A 164 -13.16 -5.31 1.13
C ALA A 164 -12.14 -4.58 2.03
N MET A 165 -12.27 -3.26 2.14
CA MET A 165 -11.34 -2.42 2.92
C MET A 165 -11.07 -2.97 4.34
N GLY A 166 -9.78 -3.21 4.63
CA GLY A 166 -9.24 -3.85 5.83
C GLY A 166 -8.97 -5.36 5.66
N GLY A 167 -9.31 -5.92 4.50
CA GLY A 167 -9.05 -7.29 4.07
C GLY A 167 -7.60 -7.52 3.63
N ALA A 168 -7.19 -8.78 3.54
CA ALA A 168 -5.82 -9.09 3.12
C ALA A 168 -5.65 -8.78 1.62
N PRO A 169 -4.64 -7.98 1.22
CA PRO A 169 -4.32 -7.84 -0.19
C PRO A 169 -3.74 -9.15 -0.74
N ASP A 170 -3.88 -9.30 -2.05
CA ASP A 170 -3.24 -10.35 -2.83
C ASP A 170 -1.75 -10.05 -2.95
N ILE A 171 -0.90 -10.99 -2.47
CA ILE A 171 0.57 -10.88 -2.54
C ILE A 171 1.19 -12.16 -3.07
N PHE A 172 1.52 -12.16 -4.36
CA PHE A 172 2.11 -13.30 -5.08
C PHE A 172 2.91 -12.80 -6.30
N PRO A 173 3.66 -13.64 -7.04
CA PRO A 173 4.55 -13.17 -8.10
C PRO A 173 3.82 -12.40 -9.22
N LEU A 174 4.39 -11.26 -9.64
CA LEU A 174 3.84 -10.41 -10.70
C LEU A 174 3.67 -11.17 -12.03
N SER A 175 4.58 -12.09 -12.34
CA SER A 175 4.49 -12.94 -13.53
C SER A 175 3.20 -13.78 -13.55
N GLN A 176 2.79 -14.30 -12.39
CA GLN A 176 1.53 -15.03 -12.24
C GLN A 176 0.34 -14.07 -12.31
N TRP A 177 0.47 -12.87 -11.74
CA TRP A 177 -0.61 -11.88 -11.79
C TRP A 177 -0.86 -11.46 -13.25
N LYS A 178 0.16 -11.19 -14.06
CA LYS A 178 0.00 -10.77 -15.47
C LYS A 178 -0.79 -11.76 -16.34
N VAL A 179 -0.86 -13.04 -15.97
CA VAL A 179 -1.64 -14.06 -16.69
C VAL A 179 -3.02 -14.34 -16.08
N ARG A 180 -3.32 -13.84 -14.87
CA ARG A 180 -4.68 -13.87 -14.32
C ARG A 180 -5.59 -12.94 -15.15
N GLY A 181 -6.87 -13.28 -15.25
CA GLY A 181 -7.85 -12.48 -16.00
C GLY A 181 -8.13 -12.98 -17.41
N VAL A 182 -7.94 -14.28 -17.71
CA VAL A 182 -8.77 -14.91 -18.75
C VAL A 182 -10.20 -14.81 -18.25
N LEU A 183 -11.02 -13.99 -18.91
CA LEU A 183 -12.46 -13.99 -18.70
C LEU A 183 -12.94 -15.43 -18.94
N LYS A 184 -13.22 -16.18 -17.86
CA LYS A 184 -14.32 -17.14 -17.96
C LYS A 184 -15.57 -16.28 -17.81
N SER A 185 -16.27 -16.07 -18.92
CA SER A 185 -17.63 -15.57 -18.92
C SER A 185 -18.46 -16.36 -17.89
N GLY A 186 -19.12 -15.68 -16.96
CA GLY A 186 -20.03 -16.29 -15.99
C GLY A 186 -19.58 -16.31 -14.53
N ALA A 187 -18.82 -15.31 -14.05
CA ALA A 187 -18.57 -15.13 -12.61
C ALA A 187 -19.47 -14.04 -11.97
N LEU A 188 -20.65 -13.84 -12.56
CA LEU A 188 -21.81 -13.22 -11.92
C LEU A 188 -22.99 -14.17 -12.18
N ASP A 189 -22.95 -15.32 -11.50
CA ASP A 189 -24.07 -16.22 -11.14
C ASP A 189 -23.60 -17.08 -9.94
#